data_AF-A0A6U4N432-F1
#
_entry.id   AF-A0A6U4N432-F1
#
_cell.length_a   1.000
_cell.length_b   1.000
_cell.length_c   1.000
_cell.angle_alpha   90.00
_cell.angle_beta   90.00
_cell.angle_gamma   90.00
#
_symmetry.space_group_name_H-M   'P 1'
#
loop_
_entity.id
_entity.type
_entity.pdbx_description
1 polymer ?
#
loop_
_entity_poly.entity_id
_entity_poly.type
_entity_poly.pdbx_seq_one_letter_code
_entity_poly.pdbx_strand_id
1 'polypeptide(L)'
;MRRRRSSLVGVDTRVKALDLKSSEAIEAGEAVGIFEGLLAGFYLFLHGIWYQIFNLGTLIMVVVVCLTTLASASGVLNMEWDVSMNIVAFGCILPSVITIQAANGCRNKALGLTGDLKAHMFTVWSVFKGWCCEAGIDSNPIEDEVQTLLGAVLVYLRSKDEETQNSEPSLAHAVYDSFQVLNQRVDAFRKCPKPPTAAELSAQKNFLRIALVTFEQARAYSDYRTPRGLRLFCFVIVHIAPVFLSPYFNSYCHRQNDHHHQE
;
A
#
# COMPACT_ATOMS: atom_id res chain seq x y z
N MET A 1 19.32 73.83 -6.81
CA MET A 1 19.13 72.59 -7.63
C MET A 1 18.14 71.68 -6.93
N ARG A 2 16.89 71.61 -7.41
CA ARG A 2 15.81 70.81 -6.80
C ARG A 2 14.90 70.32 -7.92
N ARG A 3 14.76 69.00 -8.05
CA ARG A 3 13.64 68.20 -8.62
C ARG A 3 14.16 67.02 -9.46
N ARG A 4 13.96 65.80 -8.94
CA ARG A 4 13.55 64.57 -9.66
C ARG A 4 13.39 63.44 -8.62
N ARG A 5 12.22 63.37 -7.99
CA ARG A 5 11.73 62.22 -7.21
C ARG A 5 10.20 62.24 -7.30
N SER A 6 9.64 61.67 -8.36
CA SER A 6 8.18 61.51 -8.45
C SER A 6 7.70 60.37 -9.37
N SER A 7 8.58 59.51 -9.91
CA SER A 7 8.16 58.43 -10.83
C SER A 7 8.21 57.01 -10.23
N LEU A 8 8.70 56.82 -9.00
CA LEU A 8 8.89 55.48 -8.41
C LEU A 8 7.70 54.98 -7.57
N VAL A 9 6.70 55.82 -7.27
CA VAL A 9 5.58 55.45 -6.38
C VAL A 9 4.47 54.67 -7.12
N GLY A 10 4.39 54.76 -8.45
CA GLY A 10 3.34 54.10 -9.24
C GLY A 10 3.64 52.66 -9.70
N VAL A 11 4.91 52.23 -9.63
CA VAL A 11 5.31 50.86 -10.05
C VAL A 11 5.03 49.86 -8.93
N ASP A 12 5.27 50.25 -7.68
CA ASP A 12 5.16 49.40 -6.49
C ASP A 12 3.70 48.99 -6.17
N THR A 13 2.73 49.86 -6.50
CA THR A 13 1.30 49.58 -6.33
C THR A 13 0.75 48.61 -7.37
N ARG A 14 1.31 48.59 -8.60
CA ARG A 14 0.90 47.63 -9.65
C ARG A 14 1.47 46.24 -9.41
N VAL A 15 2.68 46.12 -8.85
CA VAL A 15 3.28 44.82 -8.50
C VAL A 15 2.52 44.16 -7.35
N LYS A 16 2.15 44.92 -6.30
CA LYS A 16 1.32 44.39 -5.19
C LYS A 16 -0.08 43.96 -5.63
N ALA A 17 -0.68 44.65 -6.60
CA ALA A 17 -2.00 44.27 -7.13
C ALA A 17 -1.94 43.00 -8.01
N LEU A 18 -0.81 42.72 -8.66
CA LEU A 18 -0.61 41.50 -9.44
C LEU A 18 -0.32 40.29 -8.55
N ASP A 19 0.41 40.47 -7.43
CA ASP A 19 0.64 39.40 -6.44
C ASP A 19 -0.62 39.01 -5.68
N LEU A 20 -1.48 39.97 -5.32
CA LEU A 20 -2.76 39.66 -4.66
C LEU A 20 -3.69 38.87 -5.58
N LYS A 21 -3.72 39.20 -6.88
CA LYS A 21 -4.56 38.51 -7.87
C LYS A 21 -4.02 37.13 -8.27
N SER A 22 -2.71 36.91 -8.21
CA SER A 22 -2.11 35.58 -8.43
C SER A 22 -2.33 34.67 -7.21
N SER A 23 -2.25 35.20 -5.99
CA SER A 23 -2.51 34.47 -4.76
C SER A 23 -3.95 33.97 -4.67
N GLU A 24 -4.94 34.82 -4.97
CA GLU A 24 -6.36 34.42 -4.98
C GLU A 24 -6.68 33.37 -6.06
N ALA A 25 -5.99 33.43 -7.21
CA ALA A 25 -6.18 32.46 -8.30
C ALA A 25 -5.55 31.09 -7.98
N ILE A 26 -4.45 31.06 -7.21
CA ILE A 26 -3.80 29.82 -6.77
C ILE A 26 -4.63 29.13 -5.67
N GLU A 27 -5.17 29.90 -4.72
CA GLU A 27 -6.00 29.37 -3.62
C GLU A 27 -7.34 28.80 -4.14
N ALA A 28 -7.95 29.45 -5.14
CA ALA A 28 -9.14 28.94 -5.82
C ALA A 28 -8.85 27.66 -6.64
N GLY A 29 -7.66 27.54 -7.23
CA GLY A 29 -7.24 26.36 -7.99
C GLY A 29 -6.98 25.12 -7.11
N GLU A 30 -6.38 25.30 -5.93
CA GLU A 30 -6.19 24.21 -4.95
C GLU A 30 -7.52 23.72 -4.37
N ALA A 31 -8.46 24.62 -4.06
CA ALA A 31 -9.76 24.25 -3.50
C ALA A 31 -10.59 23.40 -4.48
N VAL A 32 -10.53 23.70 -5.78
CA VAL A 32 -11.22 22.92 -6.83
C VAL A 32 -10.56 21.53 -7.00
N GLY A 33 -9.23 21.45 -6.98
CA GLY A 33 -8.50 20.17 -7.06
C GLY A 33 -8.77 19.25 -5.86
N ILE A 34 -8.89 19.81 -4.66
CA ILE A 34 -9.23 19.05 -3.46
C ILE A 34 -10.67 18.50 -3.54
N PHE A 35 -11.63 19.28 -4.03
CA PHE A 35 -13.03 18.86 -4.15
C PHE A 35 -13.22 17.75 -5.19
N GLU A 36 -12.58 17.87 -6.37
CA GLU A 36 -12.60 16.82 -7.39
C GLU A 36 -11.93 15.53 -6.91
N GLY A 37 -10.81 15.64 -6.18
CA GLY A 37 -10.15 14.48 -5.57
C GLY A 37 -11.02 13.77 -4.52
N LEU A 38 -11.79 14.54 -3.74
CA LEU A 38 -12.73 14.00 -2.74
C LEU A 38 -13.92 13.30 -3.39
N LEU A 39 -14.49 13.88 -4.45
CA LEU A 39 -15.55 13.28 -5.25
C LEU A 39 -15.09 11.99 -5.95
N ALA A 40 -13.90 11.99 -6.54
CA ALA A 40 -13.32 10.79 -7.15
C ALA A 40 -13.05 9.70 -6.11
N GLY A 41 -12.55 10.07 -4.92
CA GLY A 41 -12.36 9.15 -3.79
C GLY A 41 -13.68 8.57 -3.29
N PHE A 42 -14.73 9.39 -3.17
CA PHE A 42 -16.07 8.95 -2.77
C PHE A 42 -16.73 8.04 -3.82
N TYR A 43 -16.56 8.36 -5.11
CA TYR A 43 -17.06 7.52 -6.20
C TYR A 43 -16.36 6.15 -6.23
N LEU A 44 -15.03 6.11 -6.06
CA LEU A 44 -14.28 4.85 -5.96
C LEU A 44 -14.68 4.04 -4.73
N PHE A 45 -14.95 4.70 -3.61
CA PHE A 45 -15.46 4.06 -2.40
C PHE A 45 -16.85 3.46 -2.62
N LEU A 46 -17.79 4.21 -3.20
CA LEU A 46 -19.13 3.73 -3.53
C LEU A 46 -19.10 2.60 -4.56
N HIS A 47 -18.27 2.70 -5.60
CA HIS A 47 -18.13 1.67 -6.62
C HIS A 47 -17.49 0.39 -6.03
N GLY A 48 -16.53 0.54 -5.12
CA GLY A 48 -15.94 -0.57 -4.37
C GLY A 48 -16.98 -1.27 -3.48
N ILE A 49 -17.79 -0.51 -2.75
CA ILE A 49 -18.91 -1.03 -1.96
C ILE A 49 -19.92 -1.74 -2.85
N TRP A 50 -20.29 -1.14 -3.98
CA TRP A 50 -21.26 -1.71 -4.90
C TRP A 50 -20.79 -3.05 -5.45
N TYR A 51 -19.54 -3.14 -5.91
CA TYR A 51 -18.96 -4.39 -6.40
C TYR A 51 -18.85 -5.47 -5.31
N GLN A 52 -18.60 -5.07 -4.06
CA GLN A 52 -18.48 -5.99 -2.94
C GLN A 52 -19.85 -6.45 -2.40
N ILE A 53 -20.88 -5.61 -2.46
CA ILE A 53 -22.26 -5.94 -2.09
C ILE A 53 -22.94 -6.78 -3.18
N PHE A 54 -22.75 -6.43 -4.45
CA PHE A 54 -23.29 -7.19 -5.60
C PHE A 54 -22.45 -8.42 -5.95
N ASN A 55 -21.73 -8.98 -4.98
CA ASN A 55 -21.15 -10.28 -5.15
C ASN A 55 -22.27 -11.32 -5.07
N LEU A 56 -22.40 -12.16 -6.10
CA LEU A 56 -23.43 -13.21 -6.13
C LEU A 56 -23.38 -14.10 -4.87
N GLY A 57 -22.18 -14.33 -4.33
CA GLY A 57 -21.99 -15.11 -3.10
C GLY A 57 -22.63 -14.49 -1.85
N THR A 58 -22.56 -13.16 -1.68
CA THR A 58 -23.18 -12.49 -0.52
C THR A 58 -24.69 -12.49 -0.64
N LEU A 59 -25.22 -12.31 -1.85
CA LEU A 59 -26.67 -12.36 -2.10
C LEU A 59 -27.23 -13.77 -1.82
N ILE A 60 -26.54 -14.83 -2.26
CA ILE A 60 -26.90 -16.21 -1.93
C ILE A 60 -26.92 -16.41 -0.41
N MET A 61 -25.91 -15.92 0.31
CA MET A 61 -25.85 -16.06 1.77
C MET A 61 -27.00 -15.35 2.49
N VAL A 62 -27.38 -14.15 2.04
CA VAL A 62 -28.55 -13.44 2.61
C VAL A 62 -29.82 -14.27 2.41
N VAL A 63 -30.04 -14.80 1.20
CA VAL A 63 -31.20 -15.66 0.92
C VAL A 63 -31.18 -16.91 1.82
N VAL A 64 -30.03 -17.56 1.98
CA VAL A 64 -29.88 -18.73 2.86
C VAL A 64 -30.22 -18.38 4.31
N VAL A 65 -29.71 -17.27 4.85
CA VAL A 65 -29.99 -16.83 6.22
C VAL A 65 -31.48 -16.49 6.41
N CYS A 66 -32.11 -15.84 5.44
CA CYS A 66 -33.55 -15.57 5.49
C CYS A 66 -34.35 -16.88 5.46
N LEU A 67 -34.01 -17.84 4.60
CA LEU A 67 -34.67 -19.14 4.51
C LEU A 67 -34.52 -19.94 5.81
N THR A 68 -33.33 -19.95 6.43
CA THR A 68 -33.12 -20.65 7.70
C THR A 68 -33.89 -19.98 8.84
N THR A 69 -34.04 -18.67 8.81
CA THR A 69 -34.82 -17.92 9.80
C THR A 69 -36.31 -18.24 9.67
N LEU A 70 -36.83 -18.26 8.45
CA LEU A 70 -38.21 -18.64 8.16
C LEU A 70 -38.50 -20.12 8.49
N ALA A 71 -37.56 -21.02 8.20
CA ALA A 71 -37.66 -22.43 8.55
C ALA A 71 -37.67 -22.67 10.08
N SER A 72 -36.93 -21.84 10.82
CA SER A 72 -36.95 -21.84 12.29
C SER A 72 -38.25 -21.26 12.85
N ALA A 73 -38.77 -20.18 12.25
CA ALA A 73 -40.04 -19.55 12.67
C ALA A 73 -41.28 -20.41 12.35
N SER A 74 -41.25 -21.18 11.26
CA SER A 74 -42.35 -22.08 10.88
C SER A 74 -42.43 -23.37 11.71
N GLY A 75 -41.55 -23.55 12.71
CA GLY A 75 -41.56 -24.70 13.62
C GLY A 75 -41.07 -26.01 12.98
N VAL A 76 -40.50 -25.95 11.77
CA VAL A 76 -39.91 -27.13 11.11
C VAL A 76 -38.61 -27.55 11.81
N LEU A 77 -37.84 -26.57 12.28
CA LEU A 77 -36.72 -26.78 13.20
C LEU A 77 -37.14 -26.33 14.61
N ASN A 78 -37.62 -27.25 15.45
CA ASN A 78 -37.85 -27.02 16.88
C ASN A 78 -36.51 -26.92 17.66
N MET A 79 -35.61 -26.04 17.21
CA MET A 79 -34.33 -25.77 17.85
C MET A 79 -34.40 -24.43 18.59
N GLU A 80 -34.43 -24.50 19.92
CA GLU A 80 -34.19 -23.32 20.77
C GLU A 80 -32.72 -23.27 21.16
N TRP A 81 -32.07 -22.15 20.83
CA TRP A 81 -30.67 -21.91 21.18
C TRP A 81 -30.58 -20.82 22.24
N ASP A 82 -30.20 -21.20 23.45
CA ASP A 82 -29.91 -20.27 24.55
C ASP A 82 -28.39 -20.11 24.70
N VAL A 83 -27.74 -19.59 23.66
CA VAL A 83 -26.30 -19.30 23.68
C VAL A 83 -26.10 -17.82 23.95
N SER A 84 -25.19 -17.48 24.86
CA SER A 84 -24.81 -16.08 25.08
C SER A 84 -24.17 -15.52 23.80
N MET A 85 -24.82 -14.52 23.20
CA MET A 85 -24.33 -13.82 22.01
C MET A 85 -22.90 -13.29 22.17
N ASN A 86 -22.48 -13.01 23.40
CA ASN A 86 -21.12 -12.59 23.72
C ASN A 86 -20.08 -13.64 23.29
N ILE A 87 -20.34 -14.93 23.49
CA ILE A 87 -19.40 -16.01 23.14
C ILE A 87 -19.20 -16.06 21.62
N VAL A 88 -20.29 -15.97 20.86
CA VAL A 88 -20.26 -15.93 19.39
C VAL A 88 -19.54 -14.67 18.91
N ALA A 89 -19.86 -13.52 19.49
CA ALA A 89 -19.22 -12.25 19.14
C ALA A 89 -17.71 -12.27 19.40
N PHE A 90 -17.25 -12.73 20.57
CA PHE A 90 -15.82 -12.86 20.87
C PHE A 90 -15.13 -13.86 19.93
N GLY A 91 -15.78 -14.98 19.62
CA GLY A 91 -15.27 -15.98 18.69
C GLY A 91 -15.08 -15.45 17.27
N CYS A 92 -15.90 -14.50 16.83
CA CYS A 92 -15.80 -13.87 15.50
C CYS A 92 -14.82 -12.68 15.47
N ILE A 93 -14.85 -11.83 16.48
CA ILE A 93 -14.10 -10.57 16.50
C ILE A 93 -12.61 -10.82 16.69
N LEU A 94 -12.22 -11.67 17.65
CA LEU A 94 -10.81 -11.89 17.99
C LEU A 94 -9.99 -12.36 16.79
N PRO A 95 -10.40 -13.40 16.03
CA PRO A 95 -9.63 -13.86 14.88
C PRO A 95 -9.56 -12.83 13.77
N SER A 96 -10.64 -12.07 13.58
CA SER A 96 -10.71 -10.99 12.60
C SER A 96 -9.68 -9.92 12.91
N VAL A 97 -9.58 -9.48 14.18
CA VAL A 97 -8.60 -8.48 14.61
C VAL A 97 -7.16 -8.98 14.45
N ILE A 98 -6.86 -10.24 14.85
CA ILE A 98 -5.52 -10.83 14.69
C ILE A 98 -5.12 -10.88 13.21
N THR A 99 -6.04 -11.25 12.33
CA THR A 99 -5.78 -11.32 10.89
C THR A 99 -5.48 -9.93 10.31
N ILE A 100 -6.25 -8.92 10.71
CA ILE A 100 -6.04 -7.53 10.27
C ILE A 100 -4.70 -7.00 10.79
N GLN A 101 -4.36 -7.25 12.05
CA GLN A 101 -3.08 -6.84 12.63
C GLN A 101 -1.90 -7.51 11.92
N ALA A 102 -1.98 -8.80 11.64
CA ALA A 102 -0.95 -9.53 10.90
C ALA A 102 -0.78 -8.96 9.48
N ALA A 103 -1.88 -8.66 8.78
CA ALA A 103 -1.86 -8.06 7.45
C ALA A 103 -1.23 -6.65 7.46
N ASN A 104 -1.62 -5.81 8.43
CA ASN A 104 -1.05 -4.47 8.60
C ASN A 104 0.43 -4.52 8.97
N GLY A 105 0.85 -5.47 9.79
CA GLY A 105 2.26 -5.70 10.13
C GLY A 105 3.10 -6.02 8.89
N CYS A 106 2.62 -6.95 8.05
CA CYS A 106 3.30 -7.30 6.80
C CYS A 106 3.36 -6.10 5.84
N ARG A 107 2.26 -5.36 5.70
CA ARG A 107 2.20 -4.15 4.85
C ARG A 107 3.20 -3.10 5.29
N ASN A 108 3.23 -2.76 6.58
CA ASN A 108 4.13 -1.74 7.11
C ASN A 108 5.60 -2.14 6.96
N LYS A 109 5.90 -3.44 7.14
CA LYS A 109 7.25 -3.97 6.92
C LYS A 109 7.67 -3.87 5.45
N ALA A 110 6.79 -4.25 4.52
CA ALA A 110 7.05 -4.16 3.08
C ALA A 110 7.26 -2.71 2.62
N LEU A 111 6.44 -1.78 3.15
CA LEU A 111 6.61 -0.34 2.90
C LEU A 111 7.96 0.18 3.44
N GLY A 112 8.35 -0.25 4.64
CA GLY A 112 9.66 0.08 5.22
C GLY A 112 10.81 -0.39 4.33
N LEU A 113 10.80 -1.67 3.93
CA LEU A 113 11.83 -2.23 3.06
C LEU A 113 11.90 -1.54 1.69
N THR A 114 10.76 -1.16 1.12
CA THR A 114 10.71 -0.40 -0.14
C THR A 114 11.29 1.00 0.03
N GLY A 115 10.98 1.66 1.15
CA GLY A 115 11.55 2.95 1.50
C GLY A 115 13.07 2.90 1.67
N ASP A 116 13.56 1.90 2.42
CA ASP A 116 14.98 1.67 2.65
C ASP A 116 15.72 1.37 1.34
N LEU A 117 15.16 0.51 0.50
CA LEU A 117 15.74 0.19 -0.81
C LEU A 117 15.86 1.44 -1.68
N LYS A 118 14.81 2.26 -1.75
CA LYS A 118 14.83 3.53 -2.49
C LYS A 118 15.89 4.48 -1.92
N ALA A 119 16.00 4.59 -0.61
CA ALA A 119 16.99 5.45 0.05
C ALA A 119 18.43 5.01 -0.25
N HIS A 120 18.72 3.71 -0.21
CA HIS A 120 20.04 3.18 -0.55
C HIS A 120 20.35 3.36 -2.03
N MET A 121 19.41 3.10 -2.93
CA MET A 121 19.57 3.33 -4.37
C MET A 121 19.83 4.80 -4.70
N PHE A 122 19.11 5.72 -4.04
CA PHE A 122 19.33 7.16 -4.20
C PHE A 122 20.72 7.59 -3.69
N THR A 123 21.16 7.04 -2.55
CA THR A 123 22.51 7.28 -2.03
C THR A 123 23.58 6.80 -3.01
N VAL A 124 23.40 5.61 -3.58
CA VAL A 124 24.31 5.06 -4.59
C VAL A 124 24.40 6.00 -5.80
N TRP A 125 23.26 6.43 -6.34
CA TRP A 125 23.20 7.38 -7.46
C TRP A 125 23.84 8.73 -7.15
N SER A 126 23.59 9.30 -5.97
CA SER A 126 24.12 10.63 -5.62
C SER A 126 25.64 10.65 -5.49
N VAL A 127 26.22 9.59 -4.91
CA VAL A 127 27.68 9.41 -4.83
C VAL A 127 28.29 9.26 -6.23
N PHE A 128 27.70 8.42 -7.09
CA PHE A 128 28.17 8.27 -8.47
C PHE A 128 28.13 9.58 -9.25
N LYS A 129 27.04 10.34 -9.11
CA LYS A 129 26.91 11.65 -9.74
C LYS A 129 27.99 12.62 -9.25
N GLY A 130 28.30 12.61 -7.96
CA GLY A 130 29.40 13.38 -7.39
C GLY A 130 30.74 13.05 -8.03
N TRP A 131 31.09 11.76 -8.13
CA TRP A 131 32.33 11.33 -8.76
C TRP A 131 32.40 11.65 -10.26
N CYS A 132 31.29 11.55 -10.99
CA CYS A 132 31.24 11.96 -12.40
C CYS A 132 31.56 13.44 -12.58
N CYS A 133 30.96 14.30 -11.74
CA CYS A 133 31.21 15.74 -11.75
C CYS A 133 32.69 16.06 -11.47
N GLU A 134 33.31 15.39 -10.50
CA GLU A 134 34.71 15.64 -10.14
C GLU A 134 35.70 15.15 -11.21
N ALA A 135 35.38 14.02 -11.84
CA ALA A 135 36.17 13.41 -12.90
C ALA A 135 35.92 14.02 -14.29
N GLY A 136 34.87 14.83 -14.46
CA GLY A 136 34.46 15.39 -15.75
C GLY A 136 33.91 14.34 -16.73
N ILE A 137 33.30 13.29 -16.21
CA ILE A 137 32.73 12.18 -16.98
C ILE A 137 31.21 12.38 -17.11
N ASP A 138 30.63 11.99 -18.24
CA ASP A 138 29.18 12.02 -18.40
C ASP A 138 28.47 11.08 -17.42
N SER A 139 27.47 11.58 -16.69
CA SER A 139 26.71 10.83 -15.69
C SER A 139 25.55 10.01 -16.26
N ASN A 140 25.11 10.32 -17.49
CA ASN A 140 23.99 9.66 -18.16
C ASN A 140 24.06 8.12 -18.14
N PRO A 141 25.19 7.46 -18.49
CA PRO A 141 25.22 5.98 -18.54
C PRO A 141 25.01 5.33 -17.17
N ILE A 142 25.38 5.99 -16.07
CA ILE A 142 25.19 5.45 -14.73
C ILE A 142 23.75 5.68 -14.26
N GLU A 143 23.16 6.80 -14.65
CA GLU A 143 21.75 7.05 -14.41
C GLU A 143 20.88 5.98 -15.08
N ASP A 144 21.19 5.64 -16.34
CA ASP A 144 20.51 4.56 -17.07
C ASP A 144 20.68 3.20 -16.39
N GLU A 145 21.88 2.88 -15.86
CA GLU A 145 22.13 1.63 -15.11
C GLU A 145 21.33 1.57 -13.81
N VAL A 146 21.28 2.67 -13.06
CA VAL A 146 20.50 2.76 -11.82
C VAL A 146 19.00 2.65 -12.11
N GLN A 147 18.52 3.32 -13.17
CA GLN A 147 17.13 3.23 -13.61
C GLN A 147 16.79 1.82 -14.11
N THR A 148 17.70 1.16 -14.81
CA THR A 148 17.54 -0.23 -15.27
C THR A 148 17.41 -1.19 -14.08
N LEU A 149 18.28 -1.05 -13.08
CA LEU A 149 18.20 -1.83 -11.84
C LEU A 149 16.88 -1.58 -11.10
N LEU A 150 16.47 -0.32 -10.96
CA LEU A 150 15.20 0.02 -10.31
C LEU A 150 14.00 -0.53 -11.09
N GLY A 151 14.04 -0.46 -12.41
CA GLY A 151 13.05 -1.05 -13.31
C GLY A 151 12.96 -2.56 -13.14
N ALA A 152 14.09 -3.27 -13.13
CA ALA A 152 14.14 -4.71 -12.92
C ALA A 152 13.55 -5.11 -11.56
N VAL A 153 13.90 -4.37 -10.49
CA VAL A 153 13.34 -4.58 -9.15
C VAL A 153 11.83 -4.35 -9.13
N LEU A 154 11.34 -3.28 -9.77
CA LEU A 154 9.90 -2.99 -9.83
C LEU A 154 9.13 -4.04 -10.61
N VAL A 155 9.67 -4.51 -11.74
CA VAL A 155 9.08 -5.60 -12.52
C VAL A 155 9.03 -6.87 -11.68
N TYR A 156 10.12 -7.22 -10.98
CA TYR A 156 10.18 -8.37 -10.10
C TYR A 156 9.16 -8.30 -8.95
N LEU A 157 9.06 -7.16 -8.26
CA LEU A 157 8.12 -6.99 -7.14
C LEU A 157 6.65 -6.89 -7.60
N ARG A 158 6.41 -6.55 -8.87
CA ARG A 158 5.06 -6.42 -9.44
C ARG A 158 4.56 -7.72 -10.09
N SER A 159 5.44 -8.61 -10.54
CA SER A 159 5.03 -9.91 -11.06
C SER A 159 4.35 -10.72 -9.95
N LYS A 160 3.02 -10.73 -9.95
CA LYS A 160 2.17 -11.32 -8.91
C LYS A 160 1.89 -12.82 -9.10
N ASP A 161 2.37 -13.41 -10.19
CA ASP A 161 1.98 -14.76 -10.58
C ASP A 161 3.04 -15.80 -10.22
N GLU A 162 2.66 -16.75 -9.36
CA GLU A 162 3.44 -17.93 -8.96
C GLU A 162 3.85 -18.81 -10.16
N GLU A 163 3.08 -18.76 -11.26
CA GLU A 163 3.35 -19.52 -12.48
C GLU A 163 4.51 -18.90 -13.29
N THR A 164 4.68 -17.58 -13.22
CA THR A 164 5.79 -16.85 -13.83
C THR A 164 7.04 -16.86 -12.94
N GLN A 165 6.89 -16.75 -11.62
CA GLN A 165 8.04 -16.76 -10.69
C GLN A 165 8.75 -18.12 -10.58
N ASN A 166 8.03 -19.23 -10.71
CA ASN A 166 8.63 -20.58 -10.72
C ASN A 166 9.11 -21.01 -12.12
N SER A 167 8.54 -20.46 -13.19
CA SER A 167 8.95 -20.79 -14.57
C SER A 167 10.11 -19.94 -15.09
N GLU A 168 10.35 -18.76 -14.52
CA GLU A 168 11.37 -17.82 -14.99
C GLU A 168 12.33 -17.41 -13.84
N PRO A 169 13.30 -18.28 -13.47
CA PRO A 169 14.45 -17.85 -12.65
C PRO A 169 15.16 -16.61 -13.26
N SER A 170 14.99 -16.36 -14.56
CA SER A 170 15.53 -15.23 -15.32
C SER A 170 15.27 -13.85 -14.68
N LEU A 171 14.11 -13.60 -14.06
CA LEU A 171 13.73 -12.28 -13.55
C LEU A 171 14.53 -11.88 -12.30
N ALA A 172 14.75 -12.82 -11.37
CA ALA A 172 15.62 -12.60 -10.23
C ALA A 172 17.09 -12.44 -10.69
N HIS A 173 17.51 -13.25 -11.67
CA HIS A 173 18.85 -13.15 -12.26
C HIS A 173 19.08 -11.79 -12.91
N ALA A 174 18.09 -11.23 -13.61
CA ALA A 174 18.19 -9.88 -14.19
C ALA A 174 18.45 -8.79 -13.13
N VAL A 175 17.88 -8.92 -11.93
CA VAL A 175 18.16 -8.01 -10.80
C VAL A 175 19.59 -8.19 -10.31
N TYR A 176 20.05 -9.44 -10.11
CA TYR A 176 21.43 -9.71 -9.68
C TYR A 176 22.48 -9.26 -10.70
N ASP A 177 22.21 -9.47 -11.99
CA ASP A 177 23.06 -9.04 -13.08
C ASP A 177 23.18 -7.51 -13.08
N SER A 178 22.06 -6.81 -12.85
CA SER A 178 22.04 -5.34 -12.73
C SER A 178 22.87 -4.86 -11.52
N PHE A 179 22.77 -5.53 -10.37
CA PHE A 179 23.64 -5.25 -9.22
C PHE A 179 25.12 -5.53 -9.52
N GLN A 180 25.42 -6.58 -10.27
CA GLN A 180 26.79 -6.93 -10.67
C GLN A 180 27.38 -5.88 -11.60
N VAL A 181 26.63 -5.43 -12.62
CA VAL A 181 27.03 -4.35 -13.53
C VAL A 181 27.37 -3.08 -12.74
N LEU A 182 26.50 -2.69 -11.80
CA LEU A 182 26.73 -1.50 -10.98
C LEU A 182 27.96 -1.65 -10.08
N ASN A 183 28.19 -2.84 -9.52
CA ASN A 183 29.39 -3.11 -8.72
C ASN A 183 30.69 -3.06 -9.55
N GLN A 184 30.65 -3.59 -10.79
CA GLN A 184 31.77 -3.47 -11.73
C GLN A 184 32.02 -2.01 -12.11
N ARG A 185 30.95 -1.22 -12.25
CA ARG A 185 31.04 0.22 -12.51
C ARG A 185 31.73 0.97 -11.36
N VAL A 186 31.46 0.62 -10.10
CA VAL A 186 32.23 1.14 -8.94
C VAL A 186 33.73 0.89 -9.10
N ASP A 187 34.13 -0.31 -9.52
CA ASP A 187 35.54 -0.64 -9.70
C ASP A 187 36.19 0.08 -10.89
N ALA A 188 35.41 0.41 -11.92
CA ALA A 188 35.88 1.18 -13.07
C ALA A 188 36.34 2.60 -12.69
N PHE A 189 35.74 3.21 -11.66
CA PHE A 189 36.13 4.54 -11.17
C PHE A 189 37.56 4.61 -10.62
N ARG A 190 38.18 3.47 -10.28
CA ARG A 190 39.60 3.41 -9.88
C ARG A 190 40.55 3.87 -10.99
N LYS A 191 40.11 3.78 -12.25
CA LYS A 191 40.91 4.14 -13.44
C LYS A 191 40.66 5.57 -13.91
N CYS A 192 39.77 6.32 -13.26
CA CYS A 192 39.44 7.68 -13.65
C CYS A 192 40.58 8.66 -13.32
N PRO A 193 40.65 9.83 -14.00
CA PRO A 193 41.72 10.81 -13.77
C PRO A 193 41.80 11.30 -12.32
N LYS A 194 40.65 11.35 -11.64
CA LYS A 194 40.53 11.60 -10.20
C LYS A 194 39.80 10.41 -9.58
N PRO A 195 40.52 9.38 -9.15
CA PRO A 195 39.89 8.22 -8.55
C PRO A 195 39.41 8.59 -7.13
N PRO A 196 38.22 8.13 -6.72
CA PRO A 196 37.80 8.23 -5.33
C PRO A 196 38.73 7.45 -4.41
N THR A 197 38.75 7.85 -3.14
CA THR A 197 39.59 7.22 -2.12
C THR A 197 39.16 5.76 -1.90
N ALA A 198 40.10 4.88 -1.54
CA ALA A 198 39.79 3.48 -1.25
C ALA A 198 38.67 3.30 -0.19
N ALA A 199 38.60 4.22 0.78
CA ALA A 199 37.53 4.25 1.78
C ALA A 199 36.15 4.56 1.18
N GLU A 200 36.07 5.51 0.25
CA GLU A 200 34.82 5.90 -0.42
C GLU A 200 34.31 4.79 -1.34
N LEU A 201 35.22 4.12 -2.06
CA LEU A 201 34.91 2.93 -2.85
C LEU A 201 34.35 1.80 -1.99
N SER A 202 34.96 1.57 -0.81
CA SER A 202 34.48 0.56 0.14
C SER A 202 33.09 0.91 0.69
N ALA A 203 32.88 2.17 1.05
CA ALA A 203 31.57 2.67 1.51
C ALA A 203 30.49 2.49 0.44
N GLN A 204 30.79 2.82 -0.81
CA GLN A 204 29.86 2.64 -1.94
C GLN A 204 29.48 1.18 -2.17
N LYS A 205 30.46 0.27 -2.13
CA LYS A 205 30.19 -1.18 -2.20
C LYS A 205 29.34 -1.66 -1.03
N ASN A 206 29.54 -1.10 0.16
CA ASN A 206 28.69 -1.42 1.30
C ASN A 206 27.25 -0.90 1.12
N PHE A 207 27.04 0.29 0.56
CA PHE A 207 25.68 0.76 0.23
C PHE A 207 24.98 -0.13 -0.78
N LEU A 208 25.70 -0.58 -1.81
CA LEU A 208 25.18 -1.51 -2.81
C LEU A 208 24.83 -2.88 -2.18
N ARG A 209 25.69 -3.38 -1.28
CA ARG A 209 25.43 -4.59 -0.50
C ARG A 209 24.19 -4.45 0.37
N ILE A 210 24.02 -3.32 1.05
CA ILE A 210 22.84 -3.07 1.89
C ILE A 210 21.58 -3.03 1.02
N ALA A 211 21.61 -2.34 -0.13
CA ALA A 211 20.50 -2.34 -1.08
C ALA A 211 20.11 -3.76 -1.54
N LEU A 212 21.10 -4.60 -1.86
CA LEU A 212 20.88 -6.00 -2.23
C LEU A 212 20.25 -6.80 -1.08
N VAL A 213 20.74 -6.63 0.16
CA VAL A 213 20.16 -7.30 1.33
C VAL A 213 18.71 -6.85 1.58
N THR A 214 18.42 -5.55 1.43
CA THR A 214 17.06 -5.02 1.56
C THR A 214 16.14 -5.56 0.48
N PHE A 215 16.63 -5.73 -0.75
CA PHE A 215 15.91 -6.41 -1.83
C PHE A 215 15.60 -7.87 -1.48
N GLU A 216 16.56 -8.64 -0.97
CA GLU A 216 16.33 -10.03 -0.54
C GLU A 216 15.30 -10.13 0.58
N GLN A 217 15.34 -9.19 1.52
CA GLN A 217 14.33 -9.12 2.57
C GLN A 217 12.96 -8.82 1.98
N ALA A 218 12.87 -7.86 1.05
CA ALA A 218 11.60 -7.52 0.38
C ALA A 218 11.05 -8.73 -0.41
N ARG A 219 11.93 -9.47 -1.09
CA ARG A 219 11.60 -10.74 -1.75
C ARG A 219 11.06 -11.77 -0.76
N ALA A 220 11.77 -12.03 0.33
CA ALA A 220 11.34 -12.99 1.35
C ALA A 220 9.98 -12.63 1.95
N TYR A 221 9.68 -11.34 2.14
CA TYR A 221 8.38 -10.87 2.59
C TYR A 221 7.29 -10.94 1.52
N SER A 222 7.64 -10.80 0.25
CA SER A 222 6.73 -11.03 -0.88
C SER A 222 6.34 -12.50 -0.99
N ASP A 223 7.31 -13.39 -0.76
CA ASP A 223 7.12 -14.84 -0.79
C ASP A 223 6.37 -15.34 0.46
N TYR A 224 6.45 -14.60 1.57
CA TYR A 224 5.73 -14.90 2.80
C TYR A 224 4.22 -14.73 2.63
N ARG A 225 3.51 -15.85 2.47
CA ARG A 225 2.05 -15.85 2.47
C ARG A 225 1.47 -15.85 3.87
N THR A 226 0.43 -15.05 4.08
CA THR A 226 -0.45 -15.22 5.24
C THR A 226 -0.98 -16.66 5.27
N PRO A 227 -0.98 -17.32 6.43
CA PRO A 227 -1.37 -18.73 6.52
C PRO A 227 -2.79 -18.90 5.99
N ARG A 228 -2.95 -19.75 4.96
CA ARG A 228 -4.24 -20.03 4.30
C ARG A 228 -5.33 -20.42 5.29
N GLY A 229 -4.95 -21.09 6.39
CA GLY A 229 -5.86 -21.49 7.46
C GLY A 229 -6.56 -20.32 8.15
N LEU A 230 -5.86 -19.21 8.40
CA LEU A 230 -6.46 -18.05 9.07
C LEU A 230 -7.49 -17.35 8.17
N ARG A 231 -7.18 -17.25 6.87
CA ARG A 231 -8.10 -16.69 5.87
C ARG A 231 -9.34 -17.57 5.70
N LEU A 232 -9.14 -18.90 5.65
CA LEU A 232 -10.24 -19.86 5.56
C LEU A 232 -11.12 -19.83 6.82
N PHE A 233 -10.51 -19.69 7.99
CA PHE A 233 -11.22 -19.60 9.25
C PHE A 233 -12.11 -18.35 9.33
N CYS A 234 -11.58 -17.17 9.00
CA CYS A 234 -12.38 -15.95 8.90
C CYS A 234 -13.48 -16.08 7.85
N PHE A 235 -13.20 -16.69 6.69
CA PHE A 235 -14.21 -16.95 5.67
C PHE A 235 -15.33 -17.83 6.20
N VAL A 236 -14.99 -18.96 6.82
CA VAL A 236 -15.95 -19.88 7.44
C VAL A 236 -16.80 -19.17 8.48
N ILE A 237 -16.19 -18.46 9.42
CA ILE A 237 -16.94 -17.74 10.47
C ILE A 237 -17.92 -16.73 9.87
N VAL A 238 -17.48 -15.91 8.91
CA VAL A 238 -18.33 -14.86 8.32
C VAL A 238 -19.54 -15.44 7.58
N HIS A 239 -19.39 -16.61 6.95
CA HIS A 239 -20.46 -17.19 6.13
C HIS A 239 -21.34 -18.17 6.92
N ILE A 240 -20.75 -18.92 7.85
CA ILE A 240 -21.42 -19.99 8.58
C ILE A 240 -22.07 -19.49 9.87
N ALA A 241 -21.46 -18.52 10.58
CA ALA A 241 -22.00 -18.04 11.85
C ALA A 241 -23.42 -17.43 11.73
N PRO A 242 -23.75 -16.62 10.70
CA PRO A 242 -25.11 -16.08 10.56
C PRO A 242 -26.18 -17.16 10.36
N VAL A 243 -25.83 -18.24 9.66
CA VAL A 243 -26.73 -19.38 9.43
C VAL A 243 -27.01 -20.12 10.72
N PHE A 244 -25.98 -20.39 11.53
CA PHE A 244 -26.15 -21.04 12.83
C PHE A 244 -26.84 -20.14 13.87
N LEU A 245 -26.66 -18.82 13.80
CA LEU A 245 -27.26 -17.88 14.75
C LEU A 245 -28.73 -17.54 14.41
N SER A 246 -29.19 -17.89 13.21
CA SER A 246 -30.58 -17.70 12.76
C SER A 246 -31.66 -18.15 13.77
N PRO A 247 -31.63 -19.37 14.36
CA PRO A 247 -32.60 -19.80 15.37
C PRO A 247 -32.54 -18.99 16.67
N TYR A 248 -31.35 -18.51 17.08
CA TYR A 248 -31.21 -17.66 18.27
C TYR A 248 -32.01 -16.36 18.13
N PHE A 249 -31.98 -15.71 16.95
CA PHE A 249 -32.75 -14.50 16.73
C PHE A 249 -34.26 -14.73 16.80
N ASN A 250 -34.75 -15.90 16.36
CA ASN A 250 -36.15 -16.26 16.50
C ASN A 250 -36.56 -16.39 17.98
N SER A 251 -35.78 -17.14 18.77
CA SER A 251 -36.02 -17.29 20.21
C SER A 251 -35.94 -15.96 20.96
N TYR A 252 -35.01 -15.07 20.56
CA TYR A 252 -34.91 -13.72 21.12
C TYR A 252 -36.18 -12.88 20.85
N CYS A 253 -36.68 -12.89 19.61
CA CYS A 253 -37.92 -12.18 19.24
C CYS A 253 -39.15 -12.73 19.98
N HIS A 254 -39.26 -14.05 20.14
CA HIS A 254 -40.35 -14.65 20.91
C HIS A 254 -40.33 -14.22 22.38
N ARG A 255 -39.17 -14.30 23.05
CA ARG A 255 -39.03 -13.86 24.46
C ARG A 255 -39.38 -12.38 24.64
N GLN A 256 -39.01 -11.52 23.68
CA GLN A 256 -39.29 -10.10 23.75
C GLN A 256 -40.79 -9.78 23.58
N ASN A 257 -41.49 -10.52 22.70
CA ASN A 257 -42.95 -10.38 22.56
C ASN A 257 -43.72 -10.83 23.81
N ASP A 258 -43.27 -11.91 24.46
CA ASP A 258 -43.95 -12.42 25.67
C ASP A 258 -43.86 -11.43 26.85
N HIS A 259 -42.74 -10.71 26.98
CA HIS A 259 -42.58 -9.66 28.00
C HIS A 259 -43.54 -8.48 27.81
N HIS A 260 -43.88 -8.11 26.57
CA HIS A 260 -44.82 -7.03 26.29
C HIS A 260 -46.29 -7.38 26.57
N HIS A 261 -46.63 -8.65 26.75
CA HIS A 261 -47.98 -9.10 27.09
C HIS A 261 -48.22 -9.25 28.61
N GLN A 262 -47.18 -9.09 29.43
CA GLN A 262 -47.27 -9.19 30.89
C GLN A 262 -47.26 -7.84 31.62
N GLU A 263 -47.04 -6.73 30.91
CA GLU A 263 -47.25 -5.35 31.39
C GLU A 263 -48.62 -4.81 30.95
#